data_AF-A0A1I0C9C2-F1
#
_entry.id   AF-A0A1I0C9C2-F1
#
_cell.length_a   1.000
_cell.length_b   1.000
_cell.length_c   1.000
_cell.angle_alpha   90.00
_cell.angle_beta   90.00
_cell.angle_gamma   90.00
#
_symmetry.space_group_name_H-M   'P 1'
#
loop_
_entity.id
_entity.type
_entity.pdbx_description
1 polymer ?
#
loop_
_entity_poly.entity_id
_entity_poly.type
_entity_poly.pdbx_seq_one_letter_code
_entity_poly.pdbx_strand_id
1 'polypeptide(L)'
;MSKITMDNFAVMSVQYVHYSLEYYLDSMVKNGLKHVDLWGGIPHYCRLDYPFAEDAKKKIGSIRAMMEERGLDVSVYTPETLAYPYSFSHPEEEVRKRTVDYFSMAMDDALLFGTNKVFLNSGCGLLDLPREESFARLVDTYKKIAAIAEQKGIELVLEQLQPYESNLVLNLQDIKRVLDEVDSPAMYICVDVVAMAVAGEELKDYFEVLGRDRIKLIHFADTCHYILGDGELPLKDYLKTLEEYDYDGIVDLEINDSIYWDDPHESIRKSVEWLKAEL
;
A
#
# COMPACT_ATOMS: atom_id res chain seq x y z
N MET A 1 -13.58 -19.43 16.43
CA MET A 1 -12.77 -18.24 16.75
C MET A 1 -12.44 -17.62 15.41
N SER A 2 -12.69 -16.32 15.26
CA SER A 2 -12.38 -15.58 14.03
C SER A 2 -10.92 -15.80 13.65
N LYS A 3 -10.63 -16.02 12.36
CA LYS A 3 -9.25 -16.13 11.86
C LYS A 3 -8.60 -14.76 11.72
N ILE A 4 -9.41 -13.75 11.44
CA ILE A 4 -8.98 -12.35 11.45
C ILE A 4 -9.12 -11.79 12.86
N THR A 5 -8.05 -11.19 13.37
CA THR A 5 -8.00 -10.61 14.70
C THR A 5 -7.45 -9.20 14.62
N MET A 6 -7.49 -8.45 15.73
CA MET A 6 -6.86 -7.13 15.80
C MET A 6 -5.37 -7.13 15.44
N ASP A 7 -4.68 -8.28 15.56
CA ASP A 7 -3.27 -8.42 15.19
C ASP A 7 -3.05 -8.50 13.67
N ASN A 8 -4.12 -8.55 12.84
CA ASN A 8 -4.00 -8.50 11.39
C ASN A 8 -4.03 -7.07 10.82
N PHE A 9 -4.34 -6.06 11.65
CA PHE A 9 -4.59 -4.71 11.16
C PHE A 9 -3.35 -3.82 11.24
N ALA A 10 -3.12 -3.10 10.15
CA ALA A 10 -2.17 -2.00 10.06
C ALA A 10 -2.91 -0.67 9.81
N VAL A 11 -2.20 0.44 9.87
CA VAL A 11 -2.71 1.76 9.46
C VAL A 11 -1.64 2.46 8.64
N MET A 12 -1.99 2.98 7.47
CA MET A 12 -1.10 3.83 6.68
C MET A 12 -0.83 5.19 7.35
N SER A 13 0.43 5.59 7.39
CA SER A 13 0.85 6.84 8.06
C SER A 13 0.45 8.12 7.32
N VAL A 14 0.01 8.04 6.06
CA VAL A 14 -0.33 9.20 5.21
C VAL A 14 -1.40 10.12 5.83
N GLN A 15 -2.36 9.56 6.57
CA GLN A 15 -3.41 10.33 7.23
C GLN A 15 -2.85 11.31 8.29
N TYR A 16 -1.63 11.06 8.75
CA TYR A 16 -0.90 11.86 9.73
C TYR A 16 0.08 12.85 9.06
N VAL A 17 -0.14 13.22 7.78
CA VAL A 17 0.73 14.14 7.00
C VAL A 17 0.94 15.53 7.63
N HIS A 18 0.12 15.92 8.62
CA HIS A 18 0.29 17.17 9.37
C HIS A 18 0.80 16.97 10.80
N TYR A 19 1.20 15.76 11.17
CA TYR A 19 1.63 15.39 12.52
C TYR A 19 3.03 14.76 12.51
N SER A 20 3.70 14.83 13.65
CA SER A 20 5.01 14.20 13.81
C SER A 20 4.89 12.67 13.78
N LEU A 21 5.99 12.00 13.44
CA LEU A 21 6.05 10.54 13.43
C LEU A 21 5.78 9.98 14.84
N GLU A 22 6.31 10.60 15.89
CA GLU A 22 6.09 10.19 17.28
C GLU A 22 4.60 10.20 17.64
N TYR A 23 3.87 11.25 17.24
CA TYR A 23 2.43 11.33 17.50
C TYR A 23 1.65 10.22 16.79
N TYR A 24 2.00 9.93 15.54
CA TYR A 24 1.43 8.82 14.79
C TYR A 24 1.70 7.46 15.48
N LEU A 25 2.94 7.17 15.84
CA LEU A 25 3.31 5.92 16.51
C LEU A 25 2.60 5.77 17.87
N ASP A 26 2.56 6.84 18.67
CA ASP A 26 1.84 6.84 19.95
C ASP A 26 0.32 6.65 19.76
N SER A 27 -0.25 7.13 18.65
CA SER A 27 -1.65 6.89 18.27
C SER A 27 -1.92 5.40 18.02
N MET A 28 -1.03 4.71 17.31
CA MET A 28 -1.15 3.27 17.05
C MET A 28 -1.15 2.47 18.36
N VAL A 29 -0.19 2.76 19.25
CA VAL A 29 -0.09 2.13 20.57
C VAL A 29 -1.35 2.34 21.41
N LYS A 30 -1.89 3.57 21.45
CA LYS A 30 -3.12 3.88 22.21
C LYS A 30 -4.33 3.09 21.71
N ASN A 31 -4.37 2.79 20.41
CA ASN A 31 -5.44 2.01 19.81
C ASN A 31 -5.21 0.49 19.88
N GLY A 32 -4.04 0.04 20.36
CA GLY A 32 -3.67 -1.36 20.49
C GLY A 32 -3.26 -2.01 19.17
N LEU A 33 -2.83 -1.22 18.20
CA LEU A 33 -2.32 -1.67 16.91
C LEU A 33 -0.80 -1.92 17.01
N LYS A 34 -0.30 -2.84 16.18
CA LYS A 34 1.11 -3.27 16.15
C LYS A 34 1.80 -3.01 14.83
N HIS A 35 1.05 -3.05 13.74
CA HIS A 35 1.58 -2.95 12.38
C HIS A 35 1.35 -1.56 11.81
N VAL A 36 2.34 -1.06 11.07
CA VAL A 36 2.25 0.21 10.35
C VAL A 36 2.50 -0.01 8.86
N ASP A 37 1.63 0.56 8.02
CA ASP A 37 2.02 0.91 6.67
C ASP A 37 2.75 2.27 6.74
N LEU A 38 4.06 2.23 6.46
CA LEU A 38 4.89 3.41 6.53
C LEU A 38 4.98 4.08 5.15
N TRP A 39 4.28 5.21 5.01
CA TRP A 39 4.35 6.05 3.83
C TRP A 39 5.70 6.78 3.73
N GLY A 40 6.39 6.60 2.61
CA GLY A 40 7.71 7.13 2.29
C GLY A 40 7.69 8.57 1.79
N GLY A 41 7.06 9.47 2.57
CA GLY A 41 6.97 10.90 2.30
C GLY A 41 7.21 11.78 3.53
N ILE A 42 7.27 13.10 3.32
CA ILE A 42 7.34 14.11 4.39
C ILE A 42 5.94 14.31 4.97
N PRO A 43 5.76 14.33 6.31
CA PRO A 43 6.76 14.73 7.31
C PRO A 43 7.56 13.62 7.99
N HIS A 44 7.32 12.35 7.67
CA HIS A 44 7.87 11.24 8.45
C HIS A 44 9.25 10.79 7.95
N TYR A 45 9.33 10.35 6.70
CA TYR A 45 10.56 9.88 6.08
C TYR A 45 10.46 9.93 4.55
N CYS A 46 11.30 10.73 3.91
CA CYS A 46 11.45 10.75 2.46
C CYS A 46 12.87 10.33 2.09
N ARG A 47 13.00 9.25 1.31
CA ARG A 47 14.30 8.75 0.84
C ARG A 47 15.11 9.83 0.08
N LEU A 48 14.45 10.78 -0.57
CA LEU A 48 15.14 11.82 -1.34
C LEU A 48 15.90 12.83 -0.48
N ASP A 49 15.59 12.94 0.81
CA ASP A 49 16.34 13.76 1.76
C ASP A 49 17.67 13.11 2.18
N TYR A 50 17.88 11.84 1.81
CA TYR A 50 19.04 11.02 2.17
C TYR A 50 19.73 10.46 0.92
N PRO A 51 20.46 11.31 0.16
CA PRO A 51 21.07 10.92 -1.11
C PRO A 51 22.17 9.85 -0.95
N PHE A 52 22.77 9.74 0.24
CA PHE A 52 23.75 8.70 0.56
C PHE A 52 23.11 7.59 1.39
N ALA A 53 23.34 6.34 1.00
CA ALA A 53 22.73 5.17 1.64
C ALA A 53 23.03 5.06 3.14
N GLU A 54 24.21 5.48 3.59
CA GLU A 54 24.57 5.47 5.02
C GLU A 54 23.78 6.49 5.84
N ASP A 55 23.43 7.65 5.27
CA ASP A 55 22.59 8.64 5.95
C ASP A 55 21.16 8.14 6.09
N ALA A 56 20.61 7.54 5.02
CA ALA A 56 19.31 6.89 5.03
C ALA A 56 19.28 5.77 6.09
N LYS A 57 20.27 4.88 6.08
CA LYS A 57 20.42 3.79 7.05
C LYS A 57 20.46 4.28 8.49
N LYS A 58 21.19 5.36 8.77
CA LYS A 58 21.23 5.96 10.11
C LYS A 58 19.86 6.53 10.51
N LYS A 59 19.17 7.23 9.62
CA LYS A 59 17.83 7.78 9.88
C LYS A 59 16.83 6.65 10.11
N ILE A 60 16.76 5.68 9.20
CA ILE A 60 15.87 4.52 9.30
C ILE A 60 16.14 3.75 10.59
N GLY A 61 17.41 3.52 10.94
CA GLY A 61 17.77 2.86 12.20
C GLY A 61 17.22 3.59 13.43
N SER A 62 17.22 4.94 13.43
CA SER A 62 16.62 5.71 14.52
C SER A 62 15.10 5.60 14.58
N ILE A 63 14.42 5.57 13.43
CA ILE A 63 12.96 5.39 13.35
C ILE A 63 12.59 3.97 13.82
N ARG A 64 13.29 2.97 13.31
CA ARG A 64 13.05 1.57 13.66
C ARG A 64 13.23 1.33 15.16
N ALA A 65 14.29 1.87 15.77
CA ALA A 65 14.46 1.77 17.23
C ALA A 65 13.28 2.40 18.00
N MET A 66 12.81 3.56 17.56
CA MET A 66 11.64 4.25 18.15
C MET A 66 10.35 3.43 18.04
N MET A 67 10.18 2.69 16.93
CA MET A 67 9.05 1.79 16.72
C MET A 67 9.17 0.51 17.57
N GLU A 68 10.34 -0.12 17.60
CA GLU A 68 10.59 -1.33 18.39
C GLU A 68 10.40 -1.07 19.89
N GLU A 69 10.81 0.10 20.41
CA GLU A 69 10.55 0.53 21.79
C GLU A 69 9.05 0.60 22.13
N ARG A 70 8.20 0.80 21.12
CA ARG A 70 6.73 0.84 21.23
C ARG A 70 6.07 -0.51 20.93
N GLY A 71 6.84 -1.53 20.56
CA GLY A 71 6.31 -2.81 20.10
C GLY A 71 5.61 -2.73 18.75
N LEU A 72 6.02 -1.79 17.89
CA LEU A 72 5.50 -1.60 16.54
C LEU A 72 6.48 -2.15 15.49
N ASP A 73 5.94 -2.66 14.39
CA ASP A 73 6.69 -3.07 13.20
C ASP A 73 6.09 -2.47 11.92
N VAL A 74 6.92 -2.37 10.88
CA VAL A 74 6.47 -1.98 9.53
C VAL A 74 5.96 -3.23 8.83
N SER A 75 4.67 -3.27 8.50
CA SER A 75 4.08 -4.34 7.68
C SER A 75 4.44 -4.17 6.22
N VAL A 76 4.34 -2.96 5.70
CA VAL A 76 4.63 -2.58 4.31
C VAL A 76 5.26 -1.19 4.29
N TYR A 77 6.22 -0.99 3.37
CA TYR A 77 6.76 0.33 3.07
C TYR A 77 6.14 0.86 1.78
N THR A 78 5.55 2.05 1.85
CA THR A 78 4.77 2.65 0.76
C THR A 78 5.47 3.87 0.18
N PRO A 79 6.34 3.68 -0.85
CA PRO A 79 7.07 4.79 -1.45
C PRO A 79 6.14 5.76 -2.20
N GLU A 80 6.25 7.06 -1.90
CA GLU A 80 5.45 8.09 -2.56
C GLU A 80 5.82 8.21 -4.04
N THR A 81 4.86 7.89 -4.93
CA THR A 81 5.06 7.88 -6.38
C THR A 81 3.90 8.42 -7.20
N LEU A 82 2.80 8.81 -6.57
CA LEU A 82 1.66 9.47 -7.23
C LEU A 82 1.95 10.95 -7.45
N ALA A 83 2.83 11.54 -6.63
CA ALA A 83 3.36 12.88 -6.83
C ALA A 83 4.58 12.91 -7.78
N TYR A 84 4.92 14.11 -8.24
CA TYR A 84 6.15 14.35 -9.00
C TYR A 84 7.40 13.93 -8.21
N PRO A 85 8.48 13.46 -8.86
CA PRO A 85 8.70 13.45 -10.31
C PRO A 85 8.48 12.08 -10.98
N TYR A 86 7.80 11.12 -10.33
CA TYR A 86 7.79 9.73 -10.79
C TYR A 86 6.71 9.44 -11.83
N SER A 87 6.99 8.51 -12.74
CA SER A 87 5.98 7.90 -13.59
C SER A 87 6.50 6.60 -14.19
N PHE A 88 5.68 5.54 -14.09
CA PHE A 88 6.03 4.22 -14.60
C PHE A 88 5.81 4.08 -16.12
N SER A 89 5.00 4.96 -16.71
CA SER A 89 4.49 4.82 -18.07
C SER A 89 4.80 6.03 -18.96
N HIS A 90 5.54 7.02 -18.44
CA HIS A 90 5.91 8.23 -19.18
C HIS A 90 6.65 7.89 -20.49
N PRO A 91 6.44 8.61 -21.61
CA PRO A 91 7.12 8.33 -22.88
C PRO A 91 8.64 8.41 -22.81
N GLU A 92 9.17 9.37 -22.05
CA GLU A 92 10.62 9.54 -21.85
C GLU A 92 11.20 8.45 -20.95
N GLU A 93 12.23 7.76 -21.45
CA GLU A 93 12.89 6.68 -20.72
C GLU A 93 13.58 7.16 -19.44
N GLU A 94 14.15 8.36 -19.42
CA GLU A 94 14.80 8.92 -18.23
C GLU A 94 13.84 9.08 -17.04
N VAL A 95 12.56 9.39 -17.32
CA VAL A 95 11.51 9.47 -16.30
C VAL A 95 11.21 8.10 -15.70
N ARG A 96 11.11 7.07 -16.55
CA ARG A 96 10.89 5.70 -16.08
C ARG A 96 12.12 5.17 -15.35
N LYS A 97 13.32 5.50 -15.83
CA LYS A 97 14.59 5.12 -15.21
C LYS A 97 14.72 5.67 -13.79
N ARG A 98 14.41 6.96 -13.55
CA ARG A 98 14.42 7.51 -12.18
C ARG A 98 13.40 6.84 -11.26
N THR A 99 12.24 6.41 -11.79
CA THR A 99 11.27 5.63 -11.03
C THR A 99 11.83 4.27 -10.65
N VAL A 100 12.49 3.56 -11.57
CA VAL A 100 13.19 2.29 -11.25
C VAL A 100 14.28 2.50 -10.19
N ASP A 101 15.11 3.53 -10.35
CA ASP A 101 16.18 3.85 -9.39
C ASP A 101 15.60 4.16 -7.99
N TYR A 102 14.47 4.89 -7.93
CA TYR A 102 13.77 5.18 -6.68
C TYR A 102 13.23 3.91 -6.01
N PHE A 103 12.60 3.00 -6.76
CA PHE A 103 12.15 1.72 -6.23
C PHE A 103 13.31 0.86 -5.71
N SER A 104 14.45 0.84 -6.41
CA SER A 104 15.64 0.13 -5.91
C SER A 104 16.08 0.64 -4.54
N MET A 105 16.01 1.95 -4.30
CA MET A 105 16.32 2.56 -3.00
C MET A 105 15.23 2.29 -1.96
N ALA A 106 13.95 2.39 -2.35
CA ALA A 106 12.81 2.09 -1.48
C ALA A 106 12.84 0.64 -0.98
N MET A 107 13.28 -0.30 -1.82
CA MET A 107 13.51 -1.69 -1.43
C MET A 107 14.63 -1.86 -0.40
N ASP A 108 15.72 -1.09 -0.51
CA ASP A 108 16.77 -1.08 0.52
C ASP A 108 16.22 -0.52 1.84
N ASP A 109 15.42 0.54 1.76
CA ASP A 109 14.79 1.16 2.92
C ASP A 109 13.82 0.20 3.63
N ALA A 110 12.96 -0.49 2.87
CA ALA A 110 12.04 -1.49 3.39
C ALA A 110 12.76 -2.57 4.22
N LEU A 111 13.85 -3.12 3.68
CA LEU A 111 14.67 -4.12 4.38
C LEU A 111 15.32 -3.55 5.66
N LEU A 112 15.74 -2.29 5.64
CA LEU A 112 16.28 -1.62 6.82
C LEU A 112 15.21 -1.37 7.89
N PHE A 113 13.99 -1.01 7.48
CA PHE A 113 12.81 -0.92 8.35
C PHE A 113 12.38 -2.27 8.92
N GLY A 114 12.81 -3.38 8.30
CA GLY A 114 12.55 -4.74 8.76
C GLY A 114 11.40 -5.45 8.05
N THR A 115 10.90 -4.89 6.95
CA THR A 115 9.92 -5.53 6.06
C THR A 115 10.53 -5.91 4.72
N ASN A 116 9.92 -6.87 4.04
CA ASN A 116 10.22 -7.16 2.64
C ASN A 116 9.06 -6.78 1.70
N LYS A 117 7.99 -6.15 2.20
CA LYS A 117 6.86 -5.70 1.37
C LYS A 117 7.03 -4.26 0.95
N VAL A 118 6.96 -4.02 -0.34
CA VAL A 118 7.00 -2.68 -0.95
C VAL A 118 5.74 -2.48 -1.77
N PHE A 119 4.97 -1.46 -1.43
CA PHE A 119 3.77 -1.11 -2.17
C PHE A 119 4.08 -0.56 -3.56
N LEU A 120 3.22 -0.86 -4.52
CA LEU A 120 3.32 -0.47 -5.91
C LEU A 120 1.95 -0.06 -6.44
N ASN A 121 1.88 1.08 -7.12
CA ASN A 121 0.70 1.51 -7.87
C ASN A 121 1.08 1.74 -9.34
N SER A 122 0.08 2.02 -10.19
CA SER A 122 0.29 2.22 -11.63
C SER A 122 0.47 3.67 -12.08
N GLY A 123 0.15 4.64 -11.22
CA GLY A 123 0.07 6.06 -11.57
C GLY A 123 -0.82 6.31 -12.80
N CYS A 124 -0.57 7.39 -13.52
CA CYS A 124 -1.30 7.74 -14.74
C CYS A 124 -0.40 7.67 -15.99
N GLY A 125 -0.93 7.10 -17.08
CA GLY A 125 -0.45 7.36 -18.43
C GLY A 125 -0.97 8.70 -18.95
N LEU A 126 -0.26 9.31 -19.90
CA LEU A 126 -0.72 10.56 -20.52
C LEU A 126 -2.03 10.34 -21.28
N LEU A 127 -3.04 11.16 -20.99
CA LEU A 127 -4.41 11.01 -21.51
C LEU A 127 -4.54 11.37 -22.99
N ASP A 128 -3.62 12.15 -23.55
CA ASP A 128 -3.54 12.49 -24.97
C ASP A 128 -2.82 11.43 -25.81
N LEU A 129 -2.27 10.38 -25.19
CA LEU A 129 -1.62 9.26 -25.85
C LEU A 129 -2.46 7.97 -25.74
N PRO A 130 -2.28 7.01 -26.66
CA PRO A 130 -2.98 5.73 -26.57
C PRO A 130 -2.66 5.00 -25.26
N ARG A 131 -3.70 4.60 -24.51
CA ARG A 131 -3.57 3.86 -23.24
C ARG A 131 -2.66 2.64 -23.38
N GLU A 132 -2.80 1.87 -24.46
CA GLU A 132 -2.02 0.65 -24.70
C GLU A 132 -0.51 0.91 -24.81
N GLU A 133 -0.09 2.05 -25.36
CA GLU A 133 1.34 2.40 -25.37
C GLU A 133 1.86 2.73 -23.97
N SER A 134 1.05 3.43 -23.16
CA SER A 134 1.38 3.71 -21.76
C SER A 134 1.41 2.43 -20.93
N PHE A 135 0.47 1.51 -21.16
CA PHE A 135 0.45 0.20 -20.51
C PHE A 135 1.67 -0.65 -20.89
N ALA A 136 2.09 -0.66 -22.16
CA ALA A 136 3.32 -1.36 -22.57
C ALA A 136 4.57 -0.78 -21.87
N ARG A 137 4.65 0.54 -21.69
CA ARG A 137 5.73 1.20 -20.93
C ARG A 137 5.69 0.89 -19.44
N LEU A 138 4.48 0.81 -18.86
CA LEU A 138 4.27 0.37 -17.48
C LEU A 138 4.84 -1.02 -17.26
N VAL A 139 4.48 -1.98 -18.12
CA VAL A 139 4.95 -3.38 -18.05
C VAL A 139 6.47 -3.47 -18.19
N ASP A 140 7.08 -2.75 -19.14
CA ASP A 140 8.56 -2.71 -19.28
C ASP A 140 9.24 -2.19 -18.00
N THR A 141 8.67 -1.15 -17.38
CA THR A 141 9.19 -0.59 -16.13
C THR A 141 9.01 -1.56 -14.97
N TYR A 142 7.84 -2.20 -14.85
CA TYR A 142 7.58 -3.20 -13.82
C TYR A 142 8.48 -4.42 -13.94
N LYS A 143 8.82 -4.89 -15.15
CA LYS A 143 9.81 -5.95 -15.34
C LYS A 143 11.17 -5.59 -14.73
N LYS A 144 11.61 -4.34 -14.90
CA LYS A 144 12.87 -3.85 -14.33
C LYS A 144 12.79 -3.77 -12.80
N ILE A 145 11.70 -3.25 -12.25
CA ILE A 145 11.47 -3.17 -10.80
C ILE A 145 11.38 -4.57 -10.18
N ALA A 146 10.61 -5.48 -10.78
CA ALA A 146 10.41 -6.85 -10.32
C ALA A 146 11.73 -7.66 -10.34
N ALA A 147 12.56 -7.51 -11.38
CA ALA A 147 13.87 -8.15 -11.42
C ALA A 147 14.79 -7.70 -10.27
N ILE A 148 14.71 -6.45 -9.84
CA ILE A 148 15.45 -5.94 -8.67
C ILE A 148 14.84 -6.50 -7.39
N ALA A 149 13.51 -6.54 -7.29
CA ALA A 149 12.80 -7.10 -6.15
C ALA A 149 13.18 -8.56 -5.90
N GLU A 150 13.21 -9.40 -6.95
CA GLU A 150 13.63 -10.80 -6.88
C GLU A 150 15.05 -10.93 -6.30
N GLN A 151 15.99 -10.12 -6.78
CA GLN A 151 17.38 -10.14 -6.31
C GLN A 151 17.50 -9.76 -4.82
N LYS A 152 16.60 -8.89 -4.33
CA LYS A 152 16.60 -8.39 -2.96
C LYS A 152 15.69 -9.19 -2.02
N GLY A 153 14.90 -10.15 -2.53
CA GLY A 153 13.92 -10.89 -1.75
C GLY A 153 12.70 -10.05 -1.32
N ILE A 154 12.34 -9.06 -2.14
CA ILE A 154 11.19 -8.17 -1.91
C ILE A 154 9.92 -8.76 -2.53
N GLU A 155 8.81 -8.57 -1.83
CA GLU A 155 7.45 -8.75 -2.31
C GLU A 155 6.90 -7.37 -2.73
N LEU A 156 6.70 -7.19 -4.04
CA LEU A 156 6.00 -6.02 -4.57
C LEU A 156 4.50 -6.25 -4.48
N VAL A 157 3.76 -5.40 -3.78
CA VAL A 157 2.30 -5.50 -3.69
C VAL A 157 1.66 -4.44 -4.58
N LEU A 158 1.18 -4.87 -5.75
CA LEU A 158 0.51 -4.02 -6.73
C LEU A 158 -0.95 -3.81 -6.35
N GLU A 159 -1.37 -2.55 -6.30
CA GLU A 159 -2.75 -2.15 -6.11
C GLU A 159 -3.44 -1.72 -7.43
N GLN A 160 -4.73 -2.05 -7.56
CA GLN A 160 -5.64 -1.38 -8.48
C GLN A 160 -6.16 -0.06 -7.92
N LEU A 161 -6.08 0.99 -8.73
CA LEU A 161 -6.49 2.35 -8.33
C LEU A 161 -7.87 2.72 -8.88
N GLN A 162 -8.47 3.79 -8.36
CA GLN A 162 -9.70 4.33 -8.91
C GLN A 162 -9.47 5.08 -10.23
N PRO A 163 -10.51 5.24 -11.07
CA PRO A 163 -10.40 5.96 -12.34
C PRO A 163 -9.98 7.44 -12.25
N TYR A 164 -10.05 8.07 -11.07
CA TYR A 164 -9.56 9.43 -10.87
C TYR A 164 -8.05 9.47 -10.52
N GLU A 165 -7.49 8.35 -10.08
CA GLU A 165 -6.10 8.19 -9.62
C GLU A 165 -5.21 7.60 -10.71
N SER A 166 -5.81 6.75 -11.56
CA SER A 166 -5.13 6.08 -12.66
C SER A 166 -6.03 5.98 -13.90
N ASN A 167 -5.39 5.69 -15.04
CA ASN A 167 -6.04 5.20 -16.25
C ASN A 167 -5.44 3.87 -16.75
N LEU A 168 -4.61 3.21 -15.93
CA LEU A 168 -3.84 2.02 -16.30
C LEU A 168 -4.33 0.77 -15.60
N VAL A 169 -4.15 0.62 -14.28
CA VAL A 169 -4.56 -0.58 -13.54
C VAL A 169 -5.73 -0.25 -12.62
N LEU A 170 -6.95 -0.59 -13.05
CA LEU A 170 -8.19 -0.13 -12.41
C LEU A 170 -9.08 -1.25 -11.86
N ASN A 171 -8.80 -2.50 -12.21
CA ASN A 171 -9.68 -3.64 -11.97
C ASN A 171 -8.88 -4.95 -11.99
N LEU A 172 -9.55 -6.05 -11.65
CA LEU A 172 -8.97 -7.39 -11.63
C LEU A 172 -8.39 -7.84 -12.97
N GLN A 173 -8.99 -7.46 -14.10
CA GLN A 173 -8.47 -7.84 -15.42
C GLN A 173 -7.15 -7.13 -15.76
N ASP A 174 -7.03 -5.86 -15.39
CA ASP A 174 -5.76 -5.12 -15.55
C ASP A 174 -4.68 -5.70 -14.63
N ILE A 175 -5.01 -6.04 -13.37
CA ILE A 175 -4.10 -6.75 -12.46
C ILE A 175 -3.62 -8.05 -13.09
N LYS A 176 -4.56 -8.88 -13.57
CA LYS A 176 -4.23 -10.17 -14.20
C LYS A 176 -3.30 -9.98 -15.39
N ARG A 177 -3.58 -8.98 -16.23
CA ARG A 177 -2.73 -8.63 -17.37
C ARG A 177 -1.31 -8.25 -16.93
N VAL A 178 -1.17 -7.43 -15.89
CA VAL A 178 0.16 -7.07 -15.36
C VAL A 178 0.90 -8.32 -14.86
N LEU A 179 0.25 -9.17 -14.06
CA LEU A 179 0.86 -10.40 -13.54
C LEU A 179 1.31 -11.33 -14.67
N ASP A 180 0.47 -11.53 -15.69
CA ASP A 180 0.78 -12.38 -16.85
C ASP A 180 1.91 -11.80 -17.71
N GLU A 181 1.92 -10.49 -17.94
CA GLU A 181 2.91 -9.87 -18.83
C GLU A 181 4.26 -9.64 -18.15
N VAL A 182 4.29 -9.32 -16.85
CA VAL A 182 5.53 -9.15 -16.06
C VAL A 182 6.13 -10.51 -15.70
N ASP A 183 5.29 -11.50 -15.36
CA ASP A 183 5.66 -12.89 -15.05
C ASP A 183 6.82 -12.99 -14.04
N SER A 184 6.62 -12.39 -12.87
CA SER A 184 7.61 -12.40 -11.78
C SER A 184 7.07 -13.06 -10.51
N PRO A 185 7.86 -13.91 -9.83
CA PRO A 185 7.51 -14.43 -8.51
C PRO A 185 7.55 -13.36 -7.40
N ALA A 186 8.12 -12.17 -7.67
CA ALA A 186 8.16 -11.07 -6.70
C ALA A 186 6.89 -10.19 -6.74
N MET A 187 6.00 -10.34 -7.73
CA MET A 187 4.75 -9.58 -7.80
C MET A 187 3.60 -10.29 -7.09
N TYR A 188 3.01 -9.56 -6.15
CA TYR A 188 1.85 -9.88 -5.34
C TYR A 188 0.85 -8.73 -5.44
N ILE A 189 -0.33 -8.90 -4.85
CA ILE A 189 -1.46 -7.98 -4.99
C ILE A 189 -1.86 -7.38 -3.65
N CYS A 190 -2.07 -6.06 -3.66
CA CYS A 190 -2.90 -5.35 -2.71
C CYS A 190 -4.29 -5.19 -3.32
N VAL A 191 -5.35 -5.55 -2.59
CA VAL A 191 -6.72 -5.24 -3.02
C VAL A 191 -7.24 -4.09 -2.17
N ASP A 192 -7.42 -2.92 -2.77
CA ASP A 192 -8.24 -1.85 -2.19
C ASP A 192 -9.72 -2.15 -2.40
N VAL A 193 -10.45 -2.32 -1.28
CA VAL A 193 -11.89 -2.62 -1.29
C VAL A 193 -12.75 -1.47 -1.81
N VAL A 194 -12.27 -0.22 -1.71
CA VAL A 194 -12.94 0.96 -2.25
C VAL A 194 -12.78 1.00 -3.77
N ALA A 195 -11.55 0.90 -4.28
CA ALA A 195 -11.30 0.82 -5.71
C ALA A 195 -11.99 -0.38 -6.37
N MET A 196 -11.97 -1.55 -5.71
CA MET A 196 -12.71 -2.75 -6.14
C MET A 196 -14.21 -2.49 -6.26
N ALA A 197 -14.82 -1.85 -5.26
CA ALA A 197 -16.25 -1.53 -5.29
C ALA A 197 -16.59 -0.55 -6.43
N VAL A 198 -15.72 0.44 -6.70
CA VAL A 198 -15.87 1.38 -7.84
C VAL A 198 -15.76 0.65 -9.18
N ALA A 199 -14.91 -0.38 -9.29
CA ALA A 199 -14.82 -1.24 -10.47
C ALA A 199 -16.05 -2.16 -10.64
N GLY A 200 -16.91 -2.28 -9.63
CA GLY A 200 -18.07 -3.16 -9.63
C GLY A 200 -17.71 -4.64 -9.46
N GLU A 201 -16.60 -4.92 -8.80
CA GLU A 201 -16.06 -6.27 -8.58
C GLU A 201 -16.28 -6.73 -7.13
N GLU A 202 -16.24 -8.04 -6.89
CA GLU A 202 -16.38 -8.61 -5.54
C GLU A 202 -15.03 -9.17 -5.04
N LEU A 203 -14.78 -9.07 -3.74
CA LEU A 203 -13.51 -9.50 -3.15
C LEU A 203 -13.21 -10.99 -3.41
N LYS A 204 -14.25 -11.84 -3.45
CA LYS A 204 -14.11 -13.26 -3.78
C LYS A 204 -13.53 -13.48 -5.19
N ASP A 205 -13.83 -12.59 -6.15
CA ASP A 205 -13.39 -12.74 -7.55
C ASP A 205 -11.86 -12.67 -7.62
N TYR A 206 -11.26 -11.80 -6.80
CA TYR A 206 -9.80 -11.70 -6.67
C TYR A 206 -9.19 -12.98 -6.12
N PHE A 207 -9.78 -13.55 -5.06
CA PHE A 207 -9.30 -14.83 -4.51
C PHE A 207 -9.45 -15.99 -5.50
N GLU A 208 -10.56 -16.05 -6.23
CA GLU A 208 -10.85 -17.09 -7.22
C GLU A 208 -9.92 -17.02 -8.44
N VAL A 209 -9.62 -15.80 -8.93
CA VAL A 209 -8.80 -15.59 -10.13
C VAL A 209 -7.31 -15.64 -9.84
N LEU A 210 -6.86 -15.02 -8.74
CA LEU A 210 -5.44 -14.84 -8.45
C LEU A 210 -4.88 -15.93 -7.54
N GLY A 211 -5.77 -16.57 -6.76
CA GLY A 211 -5.39 -17.45 -5.68
C GLY A 211 -4.96 -16.69 -4.44
N ARG A 212 -5.33 -17.22 -3.28
CA ARG A 212 -5.06 -16.63 -1.95
C ARG A 212 -3.60 -16.24 -1.74
N ASP A 213 -2.64 -17.06 -2.18
CA ASP A 213 -1.23 -16.82 -1.91
C ASP A 213 -0.65 -15.59 -2.66
N ARG A 214 -1.33 -15.12 -3.71
CA ARG A 214 -0.94 -13.92 -4.46
C ARG A 214 -1.41 -12.62 -3.79
N ILE A 215 -2.43 -12.67 -2.95
CA ILE A 215 -2.96 -11.50 -2.25
C ILE A 215 -2.22 -11.37 -0.91
N LYS A 216 -1.48 -10.29 -0.73
CA LYS A 216 -0.59 -10.09 0.45
C LYS A 216 -0.97 -8.89 1.31
N LEU A 217 -1.83 -8.02 0.79
CA LEU A 217 -2.29 -6.81 1.46
C LEU A 217 -3.75 -6.57 1.06
N ILE A 218 -4.54 -6.07 1.99
CA ILE A 218 -5.87 -5.53 1.72
C ILE A 218 -5.85 -4.09 2.22
N HIS A 219 -6.12 -3.13 1.35
CA HIS A 219 -6.45 -1.78 1.78
C HIS A 219 -7.95 -1.76 2.11
N PHE A 220 -8.24 -1.37 3.34
CA PHE A 220 -9.54 -1.53 3.96
C PHE A 220 -10.04 -0.22 4.55
N ALA A 221 -11.04 0.35 3.90
CA ALA A 221 -11.74 1.53 4.34
C ALA A 221 -13.21 1.43 3.94
N ASP A 222 -14.03 2.33 4.46
CA ASP A 222 -15.38 2.49 3.96
C ASP A 222 -15.39 3.36 2.69
N THR A 223 -16.58 3.60 2.16
CA THR A 223 -16.84 4.43 0.97
C THR A 223 -16.06 5.75 1.02
N CYS A 224 -15.43 6.15 -0.09
CA CYS A 224 -14.59 7.36 -0.16
C CYS A 224 -13.44 7.38 0.85
N HIS A 225 -12.88 6.22 1.18
CA HIS A 225 -11.79 6.07 2.16
C HIS A 225 -12.15 6.64 3.55
N TYR A 226 -13.43 6.54 3.93
CA TYR A 226 -13.93 6.92 5.23
C TYR A 226 -13.55 5.93 6.32
N ILE A 227 -13.68 6.38 7.58
CA ILE A 227 -13.63 5.50 8.74
C ILE A 227 -14.68 4.38 8.64
N LEU A 228 -14.39 3.25 9.28
CA LEU A 228 -15.23 2.07 9.16
C LEU A 228 -16.62 2.30 9.77
N GLY A 229 -17.66 2.02 8.99
CA GLY A 229 -19.06 2.13 9.41
C GLY A 229 -19.72 3.47 9.13
N ASP A 230 -19.00 4.44 8.57
CA ASP A 230 -19.54 5.76 8.18
C ASP A 230 -19.95 5.82 6.69
N GLY A 231 -19.79 4.73 5.94
CA GLY A 231 -20.20 4.62 4.54
C GLY A 231 -21.19 3.48 4.26
N GLU A 232 -21.22 3.02 3.01
CA GLU A 232 -22.18 2.03 2.51
C GLU A 232 -21.55 0.69 2.10
N LEU A 233 -20.22 0.54 2.22
CA LEU A 233 -19.57 -0.71 1.82
C LEU A 233 -19.95 -1.85 2.79
N PRO A 234 -20.14 -3.09 2.29
CA PRO A 234 -20.49 -4.24 3.12
C PRO A 234 -19.25 -4.80 3.84
N LEU A 235 -18.61 -3.98 4.67
CA LEU A 235 -17.31 -4.27 5.32
C LEU A 235 -17.31 -5.59 6.11
N LYS A 236 -18.44 -5.95 6.75
CA LYS A 236 -18.58 -7.22 7.47
C LYS A 236 -18.50 -8.43 6.53
N ASP A 237 -19.09 -8.32 5.35
CA ASP A 237 -19.06 -9.38 4.34
C ASP A 237 -17.65 -9.50 3.72
N TYR A 238 -16.91 -8.39 3.61
CA TYR A 238 -15.51 -8.43 3.22
C TYR A 238 -14.64 -9.16 4.26
N LEU A 239 -14.78 -8.84 5.55
CA LEU A 239 -14.08 -9.59 6.62
C LEU A 239 -14.42 -11.08 6.58
N LYS A 240 -15.71 -11.41 6.42
CA LYS A 240 -16.15 -12.80 6.27
C LYS A 240 -15.53 -13.49 5.05
N THR A 241 -15.41 -12.77 3.93
CA THR A 241 -14.76 -13.29 2.72
C THR A 241 -13.28 -13.58 2.99
N LEU A 242 -12.57 -12.70 3.68
CA LEU A 242 -11.17 -12.94 4.07
C LEU A 242 -11.04 -14.21 4.94
N GLU A 243 -11.96 -14.44 5.86
CA GLU A 243 -11.99 -15.66 6.68
C GLU A 243 -12.29 -16.93 5.86
N GLU A 244 -13.27 -16.86 4.95
CA GLU A 244 -13.67 -17.98 4.09
C GLU A 244 -12.52 -18.44 3.18
N TYR A 245 -11.67 -17.52 2.77
CA TYR A 245 -10.49 -17.79 1.94
C TYR A 245 -9.20 -17.99 2.75
N ASP A 246 -9.28 -18.12 4.09
CA ASP A 246 -8.11 -18.35 4.95
C ASP A 246 -6.99 -17.31 4.75
N TYR A 247 -7.39 -16.05 4.56
CA TYR A 247 -6.45 -14.94 4.47
C TYR A 247 -5.69 -14.75 5.78
N ASP A 248 -4.37 -14.65 5.72
CA ASP A 248 -3.48 -14.46 6.87
C ASP A 248 -2.56 -13.23 6.73
N GLY A 249 -2.78 -12.42 5.70
CA GLY A 249 -2.03 -11.20 5.46
C GLY A 249 -2.50 -10.03 6.31
N ILE A 250 -2.01 -8.85 5.95
CA ILE A 250 -2.33 -7.58 6.62
C ILE A 250 -3.56 -6.96 6.00
N VAL A 251 -4.48 -6.52 6.85
CA VAL A 251 -5.62 -5.67 6.50
C VAL A 251 -5.27 -4.25 6.93
N ASP A 252 -4.77 -3.44 6.01
CA ASP A 252 -4.33 -2.08 6.27
C ASP A 252 -5.51 -1.12 6.22
N LEU A 253 -5.67 -0.30 7.26
CA LEU A 253 -6.70 0.72 7.30
C LEU A 253 -6.26 1.94 6.48
N GLU A 254 -6.72 1.97 5.23
CA GLU A 254 -6.44 3.05 4.29
C GLU A 254 -7.45 4.21 4.46
N ILE A 255 -7.46 4.82 5.64
CA ILE A 255 -8.34 5.98 5.89
C ILE A 255 -7.61 7.22 5.41
N ASN A 256 -8.01 7.74 4.25
CA ASN A 256 -7.19 8.70 3.50
C ASN A 256 -8.00 9.89 2.92
N ASP A 257 -8.99 10.39 3.66
CA ASP A 257 -9.66 11.65 3.33
C ASP A 257 -9.17 12.81 4.21
N SER A 258 -8.92 13.95 3.57
CA SER A 258 -8.57 15.22 4.20
C SER A 258 -9.49 15.70 5.31
N ILE A 259 -10.77 15.26 5.34
CA ILE A 259 -11.71 15.58 6.42
C ILE A 259 -11.23 15.11 7.80
N TYR A 260 -10.30 14.15 7.86
CA TYR A 260 -9.76 13.62 9.11
C TYR A 260 -8.44 14.27 9.54
N TRP A 261 -7.85 15.16 8.73
CA TRP A 261 -6.54 15.76 9.04
C TRP A 261 -6.52 16.63 10.29
N ASP A 262 -7.67 17.11 10.78
CA ASP A 262 -7.73 17.89 12.02
C ASP A 262 -7.59 17.01 13.29
N ASP A 263 -7.99 15.73 13.21
CA ASP A 263 -7.85 14.75 14.29
C ASP A 263 -7.78 13.31 13.74
N PRO A 264 -6.62 12.90 13.20
CA PRO A 264 -6.47 11.56 12.65
C PRO A 264 -6.50 10.49 13.75
N HIS A 265 -6.16 10.81 15.01
CA HIS A 265 -6.25 9.85 16.10
C HIS A 265 -7.69 9.38 16.35
N GLU A 266 -8.64 10.31 16.39
CA GLU A 266 -10.05 10.00 16.62
C GLU A 266 -10.63 9.13 15.50
N SER A 267 -10.21 9.35 14.26
CA SER A 267 -10.66 8.55 13.11
C SER A 267 -10.20 7.07 13.22
N ILE A 268 -8.95 6.85 13.62
CA ILE A 268 -8.42 5.50 13.86
C ILE A 268 -9.09 4.86 15.08
N ARG A 269 -9.30 5.63 16.15
CA ARG A 269 -9.98 5.14 17.36
C ARG A 269 -11.37 4.60 17.06
N LYS A 270 -12.18 5.36 16.31
CA LYS A 270 -13.53 4.93 15.89
C LYS A 270 -13.50 3.68 15.01
N SER A 271 -12.59 3.61 14.05
CA SER A 271 -12.44 2.45 13.18
C SER A 271 -12.03 1.20 13.96
N VAL A 272 -11.12 1.34 14.94
CA VAL A 272 -10.73 0.25 15.84
C VAL A 272 -11.87 -0.18 16.77
N GLU A 273 -12.70 0.74 17.24
CA GLU A 273 -13.91 0.40 18.01
C GLU A 273 -14.92 -0.38 17.17
N TRP A 274 -15.10 0.02 15.90
CA TRP A 274 -15.92 -0.73 14.95
C TRP A 274 -15.37 -2.15 14.77
N LEU A 275 -14.08 -2.32 14.50
CA LEU A 275 -13.46 -3.65 14.36
C LEU A 275 -13.66 -4.52 15.60
N LYS A 276 -13.45 -3.97 16.79
CA LYS A 276 -13.66 -4.70 18.06
C LYS A 276 -15.10 -5.14 18.29
N ALA A 277 -16.08 -4.46 17.68
CA ALA A 277 -17.48 -4.84 17.77
C ALA A 277 -17.87 -5.95 16.78
N GLU A 278 -17.11 -6.10 15.69
CA GLU A 278 -17.45 -6.99 14.56
C GLU A 278 -16.60 -8.27 14.49
N LEU A 279 -15.42 -8.31 15.13
CA LEU A 279 -14.55 -9.49 15.25
C LEU A 279 -14.88 -10.34 16.50
#